data_AF-A0A7C5HTJ7-F1
#
_entry.id   AF-A0A7C5HTJ7-F1
#
_cell.length_a   1.000
_cell.length_b   1.000
_cell.length_c   1.000
_cell.angle_alpha   90.00
_cell.angle_beta   90.00
_cell.angle_gamma   90.00
#
_symmetry.space_group_name_H-M   'P 1'
#
loop_
_entity.id
_entity.type
_entity.pdbx_description
1 polymer ?
#
loop_
_entity_poly.entity_id
_entity_poly.type
_entity_poly.pdbx_seq_one_letter_code
_entity_poly.pdbx_strand_id
1 'polypeptide(L)'
;MRRPQRRRVLRRPSRKKSGAGLQKLGRGLQQPTPRGGASVSLSAEQRQRYARHLALPQIGEAGQEKLLRSKVLVIGAGGLGSPAAFYLAAAGIGTIGLMDGDTVDLSNLQRQILHTTASVGQHKTESARQRITALDPAITVECHPFRLNADNAPHILKSYDFIIDATDSFGSKHLICRACHTAMKPWSHAGISDFHGQTMTIIPGQTACLHCLFDENEMTSDEAPRGPLGALPGVIGSIQAIEAIKCLLGIGDLLTDALLTFDALTMSFRKVAVRRNAECEVCG
;
A
#
# COMPACT_ATOMS: atom_id res chain seq x y z
N MET A 1 58.02 29.94 13.63
CA MET A 1 56.94 29.99 14.64
C MET A 1 55.60 30.27 13.96
N ARG A 2 54.76 29.24 13.75
CA ARG A 2 53.40 29.39 13.20
C ARG A 2 52.38 29.03 14.29
N ARG A 3 51.47 29.97 14.61
CA ARG A 3 50.42 29.82 15.63
C ARG A 3 49.36 28.79 15.17
N PRO A 4 48.80 27.95 16.07
CA PRO A 4 47.70 27.06 15.73
C PRO A 4 46.36 27.84 15.75
N GLN A 5 45.59 27.72 14.67
CA GLN A 5 44.22 28.25 14.58
C GLN A 5 43.27 27.41 15.45
N ARG A 6 42.54 28.07 16.36
CA ARG A 6 41.50 27.46 17.20
C ARG A 6 40.30 27.08 16.32
N ARG A 7 39.93 25.79 16.30
CA ARG A 7 38.68 25.30 15.71
C ARG A 7 37.48 25.88 16.48
N ARG A 8 36.63 26.62 15.77
CA ARG A 8 35.36 27.16 16.26
C ARG A 8 34.36 25.99 16.36
N VAL A 9 34.06 25.54 17.58
CA VAL A 9 33.01 24.55 17.83
C VAL A 9 31.65 25.22 17.57
N LEU A 10 30.99 24.83 16.48
CA LEU A 10 29.61 25.23 16.19
C LEU A 10 28.68 24.62 17.25
N ARG A 11 28.09 25.49 18.09
CA ARG A 11 27.08 25.11 19.08
C ARG A 11 25.84 24.57 18.36
N ARG A 12 25.42 23.35 18.71
CA ARG A 12 24.13 22.77 18.28
C ARG A 12 22.96 23.64 18.77
N PRO A 13 21.94 23.93 17.94
CA PRO A 13 20.73 24.59 18.43
C PRO A 13 19.95 23.65 19.35
N SER A 14 19.43 24.22 20.44
CA SER A 14 18.62 23.54 21.45
C SER A 14 17.38 22.89 20.85
N ARG A 15 17.15 21.61 21.18
CA ARG A 15 15.89 20.90 20.93
C ARG A 15 14.73 21.63 21.63
N LYS A 16 13.95 22.42 20.89
CA LYS A 16 12.60 22.81 21.34
C LYS A 16 11.71 21.57 21.30
N LYS A 17 11.14 21.22 22.45
CA LYS A 17 10.10 20.20 22.59
C LYS A 17 8.85 20.67 21.86
N SER A 18 8.63 20.20 20.63
CA SER A 18 7.33 20.28 19.95
C SER A 18 6.57 18.98 20.18
N GLY A 19 6.14 18.78 21.42
CA GLY A 19 5.32 17.64 21.85
C GLY A 19 3.92 18.11 22.21
N ALA A 20 3.18 18.66 21.24
CA ALA A 20 1.73 18.90 21.32
C ALA A 20 1.25 19.33 19.94
N GLY A 21 0.50 18.47 19.22
CA GLY A 21 -0.09 18.86 17.93
C GLY A 21 -0.55 17.74 16.99
N LEU A 22 -0.27 16.46 17.28
CA LEU A 22 -0.55 15.35 16.37
C LEU A 22 -1.85 14.55 16.65
N GLN A 23 -2.72 15.00 17.55
CA GLN A 23 -3.82 14.16 18.08
C GLN A 23 -5.19 14.27 17.39
N LYS A 24 -5.32 14.92 16.22
CA LYS A 24 -6.64 15.05 15.54
C LYS A 24 -6.56 15.02 14.01
N LEU A 25 -5.82 14.09 13.43
CA LEU A 25 -5.91 13.79 11.98
C LEU A 25 -6.76 12.51 11.83
N GLY A 26 -7.97 12.61 11.27
CA GLY A 26 -8.80 11.43 10.92
C GLY A 26 -10.25 11.37 11.43
N ARG A 27 -10.72 12.31 12.27
CA ARG A 27 -12.13 12.32 12.70
C ARG A 27 -13.00 13.03 11.66
N GLY A 28 -13.88 12.27 10.99
CA GLY A 28 -14.89 12.82 10.07
C GLY A 28 -14.81 12.33 8.62
N LEU A 29 -13.89 11.40 8.30
CA LEU A 29 -13.86 10.79 6.97
C LEU A 29 -15.12 9.94 6.75
N GLN A 30 -15.85 10.22 5.69
CA GLN A 30 -16.88 9.33 5.17
C GLN A 30 -16.18 8.07 4.65
N GLN A 31 -16.33 6.97 5.38
CA GLN A 31 -15.77 5.72 4.94
C GLN A 31 -16.51 5.21 3.70
N PRO A 32 -15.80 4.54 2.77
CA PRO A 32 -16.44 3.93 1.63
C PRO A 32 -17.54 2.98 2.11
N THR A 33 -18.77 3.19 1.67
CA THR A 33 -19.86 2.23 1.91
C THR A 33 -19.60 1.00 1.05
N PRO A 34 -19.41 -0.19 1.64
CA PRO A 34 -19.24 -1.42 0.87
C PRO A 34 -20.50 -1.71 0.07
N ARG A 35 -20.35 -2.42 -1.06
CA ARG A 35 -21.50 -2.87 -1.85
C ARG A 35 -22.40 -3.76 -0.98
N GLY A 36 -23.69 -3.46 -0.96
CA GLY A 36 -24.69 -4.30 -0.30
C GLY A 36 -24.69 -5.70 -0.89
N GLY A 37 -24.50 -6.71 -0.04
CA GLY A 37 -24.57 -8.12 -0.39
C GLY A 37 -25.16 -8.90 0.77
N ALA A 38 -25.79 -10.05 0.48
CA ALA A 38 -26.39 -10.91 1.50
C ALA A 38 -25.37 -11.30 2.59
N SER A 39 -25.84 -11.50 3.83
CA SER A 39 -25.03 -12.05 4.92
C SER A 39 -24.50 -13.42 4.52
N VAL A 40 -23.18 -13.58 4.46
CA VAL A 40 -22.54 -14.86 4.16
C VAL A 40 -22.15 -15.46 5.50
N SER A 41 -22.87 -16.48 5.96
CA SER A 41 -22.48 -17.18 7.18
C SER A 41 -21.16 -17.90 6.96
N LEU A 42 -20.20 -17.73 7.87
CA LEU A 42 -18.90 -18.42 7.79
C LEU A 42 -19.07 -19.94 7.88
N SER A 43 -18.43 -20.67 6.96
CA SER A 43 -18.31 -22.14 7.04
C SER A 43 -17.47 -22.55 8.27
N ALA A 44 -17.57 -23.82 8.68
CA ALA A 44 -16.76 -24.34 9.79
C ALA A 44 -15.25 -24.18 9.52
N GLU A 45 -14.81 -24.47 8.28
CA GLU A 45 -13.42 -24.30 7.85
C GLU A 45 -12.99 -22.82 7.90
N GLN A 46 -13.84 -21.90 7.45
CA GLN A 46 -13.56 -20.46 7.53
C GLN A 46 -13.48 -19.98 8.99
N ARG A 47 -14.35 -20.46 9.88
CA ARG A 47 -14.28 -20.14 11.31
C ARG A 47 -12.98 -20.65 11.93
N GLN A 48 -12.54 -21.86 11.58
CA GLN A 48 -11.27 -22.41 12.04
C GLN A 48 -10.09 -21.60 11.51
N ARG A 49 -10.07 -21.31 10.20
CA ARG A 49 -8.99 -20.56 9.54
C ARG A 49 -8.84 -19.15 10.10
N TYR A 50 -9.95 -18.43 10.27
CA TYR A 50 -9.95 -17.04 10.73
C TYR A 50 -10.18 -16.89 12.24
N ALA A 51 -10.08 -17.97 13.03
CA ALA A 51 -10.39 -17.95 14.47
C ALA A 51 -9.69 -16.83 15.24
N ARG A 52 -8.46 -16.48 14.85
CA ARG A 52 -7.70 -15.37 15.46
C ARG A 52 -8.26 -13.99 15.14
N HIS A 53 -8.84 -13.80 13.95
CA HIS A 53 -9.56 -12.57 13.61
C HIS A 53 -10.92 -12.51 14.32
N LEU A 54 -11.64 -13.63 14.39
CA LEU A 54 -12.94 -13.70 15.08
C LEU A 54 -12.83 -13.35 16.57
N ALA A 55 -11.68 -13.64 17.19
CA ALA A 55 -11.41 -13.28 18.58
C ALA A 55 -11.12 -11.78 18.80
N LEU A 56 -10.87 -10.99 17.75
CA LEU A 56 -10.63 -9.55 17.87
C LEU A 56 -11.96 -8.79 17.89
N PRO A 57 -12.29 -8.03 18.95
CA PRO A 57 -13.57 -7.31 19.05
C PRO A 57 -13.85 -6.34 17.90
N GLN A 58 -12.80 -5.76 17.32
CA GLN A 58 -12.88 -4.82 16.19
C GLN A 58 -13.18 -5.52 14.85
N ILE A 59 -12.97 -6.84 14.76
CA ILE A 59 -13.26 -7.62 13.56
C ILE A 59 -14.49 -8.49 13.83
N GLY A 60 -14.38 -9.47 14.73
CA GLY A 60 -15.43 -10.42 15.02
C GLY A 60 -15.94 -11.14 13.77
N GLU A 61 -17.11 -11.75 13.89
CA GLU A 61 -17.75 -12.45 12.76
C GLU A 61 -18.18 -11.48 11.66
N ALA A 62 -18.86 -10.39 12.02
CA ALA A 62 -19.34 -9.40 11.05
C ALA A 62 -18.21 -8.75 10.24
N GLY A 63 -17.07 -8.44 10.86
CA GLY A 63 -15.90 -7.91 10.17
C GLY A 63 -15.28 -8.94 9.24
N GLN A 64 -15.15 -10.20 9.67
CA GLN A 64 -14.61 -11.26 8.81
C GLN A 64 -15.52 -11.53 7.59
N GLU A 65 -16.84 -11.52 7.76
CA GLU A 65 -17.77 -11.58 6.63
C GLU A 65 -17.60 -10.39 5.68
N LYS A 66 -17.34 -9.20 6.21
CA LYS A 66 -17.08 -8.00 5.41
C LYS A 66 -15.81 -8.16 4.58
N LEU A 67 -14.72 -8.70 5.16
CA LEU A 67 -13.48 -9.00 4.42
C LEU A 67 -13.74 -10.00 3.29
N LEU A 68 -14.49 -11.07 3.57
CA LEU A 68 -14.84 -12.10 2.56
C LEU A 68 -15.74 -11.57 1.44
N ARG A 69 -16.45 -10.45 1.64
CA ARG A 69 -17.20 -9.76 0.57
C ARG A 69 -16.41 -8.66 -0.14
N SER A 70 -15.25 -8.28 0.40
CA SER A 70 -14.46 -7.16 -0.10
C SER A 70 -13.57 -7.57 -1.27
N LYS A 71 -13.32 -6.61 -2.17
CA LYS A 71 -12.45 -6.77 -3.32
C LYS A 71 -11.28 -5.80 -3.27
N VAL A 72 -10.04 -6.31 -3.38
CA VAL A 72 -8.83 -5.47 -3.38
C VAL A 72 -8.03 -5.69 -4.66
N LEU A 73 -7.63 -4.61 -5.33
CA LEU A 73 -6.71 -4.66 -6.47
C LEU A 73 -5.30 -4.34 -6.02
N VAL A 74 -4.34 -5.22 -6.32
CA VAL A 74 -2.91 -4.99 -6.12
C VAL A 74 -2.27 -4.71 -7.48
N ILE A 75 -1.80 -3.48 -7.67
CA ILE A 75 -1.15 -3.03 -8.90
C ILE A 75 0.37 -3.12 -8.73
N GLY A 76 0.97 -4.13 -9.35
CA GLY A 76 2.34 -4.57 -9.16
C GLY A 76 2.41 -5.82 -8.29
N ALA A 77 2.83 -6.95 -8.86
CA ALA A 77 3.05 -8.22 -8.16
C ALA A 77 4.51 -8.40 -7.70
N GLY A 78 5.25 -7.29 -7.60
CA GLY A 78 6.67 -7.27 -7.23
C GLY A 78 6.94 -7.29 -5.73
N GLY A 79 7.96 -6.54 -5.28
CA GLY A 79 8.44 -6.61 -3.90
C GLY A 79 7.43 -6.11 -2.87
N LEU A 80 6.75 -4.99 -3.16
CA LEU A 80 5.69 -4.44 -2.30
C LEU A 80 4.40 -5.25 -2.40
N GLY A 81 4.02 -5.65 -3.61
CA GLY A 81 2.79 -6.40 -3.87
C GLY A 81 2.81 -7.79 -3.28
N SER A 82 4.01 -8.39 -3.16
CA SER A 82 4.18 -9.73 -2.58
C SER A 82 3.63 -9.89 -1.16
N PRO A 83 4.17 -9.21 -0.15
CA PRO A 83 3.63 -9.27 1.21
C PRO A 83 2.19 -8.76 1.28
N ALA A 84 1.83 -7.74 0.49
CA ALA A 84 0.47 -7.22 0.48
C ALA A 84 -0.55 -8.30 0.07
N ALA A 85 -0.34 -8.95 -1.08
CA ALA A 85 -1.22 -10.01 -1.57
C ALA A 85 -1.28 -11.21 -0.61
N PHE A 86 -0.15 -11.62 -0.03
CA PHE A 86 -0.13 -12.69 0.96
C PHE A 86 -0.99 -12.38 2.19
N TYR A 87 -0.82 -11.20 2.79
CA TYR A 87 -1.57 -10.84 3.99
C TYR A 87 -3.04 -10.54 3.72
N LEU A 88 -3.38 -10.01 2.54
CA LEU A 88 -4.78 -9.88 2.12
C LEU A 88 -5.44 -11.25 1.93
N ALA A 89 -4.75 -12.20 1.31
CA ALA A 89 -5.24 -13.57 1.14
C ALA A 89 -5.41 -14.27 2.50
N ALA A 90 -4.38 -14.20 3.36
CA ALA A 90 -4.42 -14.75 4.71
C ALA A 90 -5.55 -14.15 5.57
N ALA A 91 -5.86 -12.87 5.37
CA ALA A 91 -6.93 -12.17 6.07
C ALA A 91 -8.34 -12.54 5.57
N GLY A 92 -8.45 -13.29 4.48
CA GLY A 92 -9.73 -13.66 3.88
C GLY A 92 -10.39 -12.54 3.10
N ILE A 93 -9.62 -11.71 2.38
CA ILE A 93 -10.19 -10.83 1.36
C ILE A 93 -10.80 -11.68 0.25
N GLY A 94 -12.10 -11.54 0.03
CA GLY A 94 -12.87 -12.42 -0.84
C GLY A 94 -12.42 -12.44 -2.30
N THR A 95 -12.03 -11.28 -2.84
CA THR A 95 -11.46 -11.19 -4.19
C THR A 95 -10.20 -10.34 -4.20
N ILE A 96 -9.11 -10.91 -4.72
CA ILE A 96 -7.84 -10.21 -4.92
C ILE A 96 -7.57 -10.12 -6.42
N GLY A 97 -7.60 -8.91 -6.96
CA GLY A 97 -7.09 -8.62 -8.30
C GLY A 97 -5.58 -8.45 -8.26
N LEU A 98 -4.86 -9.13 -9.15
CA LEU A 98 -3.42 -9.01 -9.30
C LEU A 98 -3.11 -8.45 -10.68
N MET A 99 -2.53 -7.25 -10.74
CA MET A 99 -2.19 -6.59 -12.00
C MET A 99 -0.68 -6.43 -12.14
N ASP A 100 -0.09 -7.05 -13.15
CA ASP A 100 1.32 -6.92 -13.47
C ASP A 100 1.54 -7.34 -14.94
N GLY A 101 2.32 -6.56 -15.68
CA GLY A 101 2.62 -6.84 -17.09
C GLY A 101 3.88 -7.67 -17.33
N ASP A 102 4.64 -7.98 -16.27
CA ASP A 102 5.93 -8.63 -16.40
C ASP A 102 5.86 -10.16 -16.17
N THR A 103 6.95 -10.82 -16.54
CA THR A 103 7.25 -12.19 -16.14
C THR A 103 8.24 -12.23 -14.98
N VAL A 104 8.31 -13.35 -14.28
CA VAL A 104 9.23 -13.56 -13.16
C VAL A 104 10.66 -13.68 -13.68
N ASP A 105 11.56 -12.86 -13.14
CA ASP A 105 13.00 -12.93 -13.41
C ASP A 105 13.80 -13.40 -12.18
N LEU A 106 14.96 -14.04 -12.39
CA LEU A 106 15.81 -14.53 -11.29
C LEU A 106 16.22 -13.40 -10.32
N SER A 107 16.55 -12.22 -10.85
CA SER A 107 16.95 -11.03 -10.05
C SER A 107 15.84 -10.51 -9.13
N ASN A 108 14.61 -10.94 -9.37
CA ASN A 108 13.45 -10.55 -8.57
C ASN A 108 13.39 -11.31 -7.25
N LEU A 109 13.92 -12.53 -7.20
CA LEU A 109 13.68 -13.47 -6.11
C LEU A 109 14.32 -13.09 -4.77
N GLN A 110 15.24 -12.12 -4.76
CA GLN A 110 15.78 -11.56 -3.51
C GLN A 110 14.75 -10.75 -2.70
N ARG A 111 13.63 -10.33 -3.32
CA ARG A 111 12.60 -9.50 -2.67
C ARG A 111 11.14 -9.81 -3.04
N GLN A 112 10.89 -10.56 -4.11
CA GLN A 112 9.53 -10.84 -4.60
C GLN A 112 9.06 -12.23 -4.16
N ILE A 113 8.68 -12.33 -2.88
CA ILE A 113 8.42 -13.61 -2.21
C ILE A 113 7.15 -14.35 -2.68
N LEU A 114 6.32 -13.74 -3.55
CA LEU A 114 5.26 -14.47 -4.25
C LEU A 114 5.81 -15.50 -5.24
N HIS A 115 7.01 -15.26 -5.74
CA HIS A 115 7.62 -16.02 -6.82
C HIS A 115 8.70 -16.95 -6.30
N THR A 116 9.04 -17.96 -7.11
CA THR A 116 10.09 -18.91 -6.81
C THR A 116 10.97 -19.15 -8.03
N THR A 117 12.10 -19.82 -7.83
CA THR A 117 12.98 -20.24 -8.93
C THR A 117 12.22 -21.06 -9.99
N ALA A 118 11.26 -21.89 -9.57
CA ALA A 118 10.44 -22.70 -10.47
C ALA A 118 9.47 -21.88 -11.34
N SER A 119 9.16 -20.63 -10.97
CA SER A 119 8.25 -19.77 -11.72
C SER A 119 8.96 -18.78 -12.65
N VAL A 120 10.29 -18.84 -12.76
CA VAL A 120 11.04 -17.96 -13.68
C VAL A 120 10.51 -18.13 -15.12
N GLY A 121 10.24 -17.01 -15.79
CA GLY A 121 9.63 -16.96 -17.13
C GLY A 121 8.09 -16.98 -17.13
N GLN A 122 7.44 -17.33 -16.02
CA GLN A 122 5.97 -17.27 -15.89
C GLN A 122 5.50 -15.82 -15.73
N HIS A 123 4.29 -15.48 -16.18
CA HIS A 123 3.65 -14.21 -15.82
C HIS A 123 3.56 -14.07 -14.30
N LYS A 124 3.93 -12.89 -13.78
CA LYS A 124 3.94 -12.64 -12.33
C LYS A 124 2.55 -12.82 -11.72
N THR A 125 1.50 -12.36 -12.38
CA THR A 125 0.11 -12.48 -11.90
C THR A 125 -0.30 -13.94 -11.70
N GLU A 126 0.07 -14.82 -12.63
CA GLU A 126 -0.25 -16.24 -12.56
C GLU A 126 0.58 -16.98 -11.51
N SER A 127 1.89 -16.69 -11.42
CA SER A 127 2.75 -17.20 -10.34
C SER A 127 2.21 -16.81 -8.95
N ALA A 128 1.82 -15.54 -8.81
CA ALA A 128 1.24 -15.00 -7.59
C ALA A 128 -0.10 -15.63 -7.24
N ARG A 129 -0.99 -15.82 -8.23
CA ARG A 129 -2.27 -16.52 -8.04
C ARG A 129 -2.07 -17.90 -7.47
N GLN A 130 -1.24 -18.71 -8.11
CA GLN A 130 -0.95 -20.08 -7.64
C GLN A 130 -0.48 -20.08 -6.18
N ARG A 131 0.38 -19.11 -5.84
CA ARG A 131 0.94 -18.99 -4.49
C ARG A 131 -0.09 -18.61 -3.43
N ILE A 132 -0.94 -17.61 -3.67
CA ILE A 132 -1.91 -17.16 -2.66
C ILE A 132 -3.15 -18.05 -2.60
N THR A 133 -3.55 -18.70 -3.70
CA THR A 133 -4.61 -19.72 -3.69
C THR A 133 -4.15 -20.97 -2.93
N ALA A 134 -2.86 -21.32 -2.97
CA ALA A 134 -2.33 -22.39 -2.13
C ALA A 134 -2.37 -22.06 -0.62
N LEU A 135 -2.32 -20.76 -0.27
CA LEU A 135 -2.47 -20.31 1.11
C LEU A 135 -3.93 -20.37 1.57
N ASP A 136 -4.84 -19.84 0.76
CA ASP A 136 -6.27 -19.87 1.02
C ASP A 136 -7.05 -20.23 -0.25
N PRO A 137 -7.57 -21.46 -0.37
CA PRO A 137 -8.33 -21.86 -1.55
C PRO A 137 -9.75 -21.28 -1.60
N ALA A 138 -10.23 -20.63 -0.53
CA ALA A 138 -11.58 -20.07 -0.47
C ALA A 138 -11.67 -18.66 -1.09
N ILE A 139 -10.54 -18.01 -1.36
CA ILE A 139 -10.53 -16.68 -1.99
C ILE A 139 -10.59 -16.77 -3.52
N THR A 140 -11.16 -15.75 -4.15
CA THR A 140 -11.11 -15.56 -5.60
C THR A 140 -9.89 -14.71 -5.96
N VAL A 141 -9.15 -15.13 -6.98
CA VAL A 141 -8.00 -14.36 -7.49
C VAL A 141 -8.20 -14.08 -8.97
N GLU A 142 -8.17 -12.80 -9.33
CA GLU A 142 -8.34 -12.32 -10.71
C GLU A 142 -6.98 -11.83 -11.26
N CYS A 143 -6.48 -12.42 -12.33
CA CYS A 143 -5.23 -12.02 -12.96
C CYS A 143 -5.46 -10.99 -14.07
N HIS A 144 -4.74 -9.87 -14.01
CA HIS A 144 -4.65 -8.85 -15.05
C HIS A 144 -3.21 -8.80 -15.57
N PRO A 145 -2.81 -9.65 -16.54
CA PRO A 145 -1.41 -9.80 -16.99
C PRO A 145 -0.96 -8.64 -17.92
N PHE A 146 -1.31 -7.40 -17.58
CA PHE A 146 -1.03 -6.20 -18.34
C PHE A 146 -0.89 -5.00 -17.39
N ARG A 147 -0.26 -3.93 -17.87
CA ARG A 147 -0.04 -2.71 -17.07
C ARG A 147 -1.30 -1.83 -17.04
N LEU A 148 -1.50 -1.12 -15.93
CA LEU A 148 -2.53 -0.08 -15.87
C LEU A 148 -2.19 1.03 -16.88
N ASN A 149 -3.20 1.54 -17.59
CA ASN A 149 -3.11 2.68 -18.47
C ASN A 149 -4.42 3.51 -18.39
N ALA A 150 -4.44 4.66 -19.07
CA ALA A 150 -5.61 5.55 -19.06
C ALA A 150 -6.87 4.88 -19.62
N ASP A 151 -6.73 4.00 -20.62
CA ASP A 151 -7.85 3.33 -21.27
C ASP A 151 -8.47 2.27 -20.36
N ASN A 152 -7.63 1.56 -19.60
CA ASN A 152 -8.08 0.43 -18.80
C ASN A 152 -8.48 0.76 -17.36
N ALA A 153 -7.93 1.83 -16.79
CA ALA A 153 -8.16 2.14 -15.38
C ALA A 153 -9.65 2.35 -15.01
N PRO A 154 -10.47 3.07 -15.80
CA PRO A 154 -11.87 3.34 -15.41
C PRO A 154 -12.71 2.08 -15.25
N HIS A 155 -12.47 1.06 -16.10
CA HIS A 155 -13.28 -0.15 -16.08
C HIS A 155 -12.79 -1.19 -15.06
N ILE A 156 -11.51 -1.18 -14.71
CA ILE A 156 -10.94 -2.11 -13.72
C ILE A 156 -11.20 -1.59 -12.30
N LEU A 157 -10.81 -0.35 -12.01
CA LEU A 157 -10.84 0.19 -10.64
C LEU A 157 -12.25 0.20 -10.05
N LYS A 158 -13.28 0.44 -10.88
CA LYS A 158 -14.68 0.44 -10.42
C LYS A 158 -15.10 -0.86 -9.74
N SER A 159 -14.47 -1.99 -10.08
CA SER A 159 -14.81 -3.34 -9.59
C SER A 159 -14.20 -3.68 -8.23
N TYR A 160 -13.27 -2.86 -7.74
CA TYR A 160 -12.62 -3.08 -6.45
C TYR A 160 -13.06 -2.03 -5.42
N ASP A 161 -12.91 -2.38 -4.15
CA ASP A 161 -13.32 -1.55 -3.01
C ASP A 161 -12.11 -0.80 -2.42
N PHE A 162 -10.90 -1.33 -2.59
CA PHE A 162 -9.64 -0.69 -2.21
C PHE A 162 -8.52 -1.03 -3.22
N ILE A 163 -7.61 -0.09 -3.46
CA ILE A 163 -6.49 -0.26 -4.41
C ILE A 163 -5.14 -0.17 -3.66
N ILE A 164 -4.22 -1.06 -3.99
CA ILE A 164 -2.82 -1.02 -3.52
C ILE A 164 -1.93 -0.64 -4.70
N ASP A 165 -1.25 0.50 -4.58
CA ASP A 165 -0.12 0.85 -5.45
C ASP A 165 1.15 0.17 -4.91
N ALA A 166 1.57 -0.87 -5.62
CA ALA A 166 2.81 -1.60 -5.39
C ALA A 166 3.77 -1.47 -6.60
N THR A 167 3.60 -0.40 -7.38
CA THR A 167 4.42 -0.11 -8.57
C THR A 167 5.76 0.52 -8.19
N ASP A 168 6.72 0.47 -9.11
CA ASP A 168 8.08 0.99 -8.93
C ASP A 168 8.42 2.19 -9.82
N SER A 169 7.46 2.72 -10.57
CA SER A 169 7.66 3.89 -11.43
C SER A 169 6.79 5.08 -10.99
N PHE A 170 7.33 6.29 -11.08
CA PHE A 170 6.59 7.52 -10.76
C PHE A 170 5.40 7.72 -11.68
N GLY A 171 5.55 7.48 -12.99
CA GLY A 171 4.45 7.60 -13.95
C GLY A 171 3.25 6.70 -13.60
N SER A 172 3.49 5.45 -13.18
CA SER A 172 2.40 4.58 -12.72
C SER A 172 1.71 5.12 -11.46
N LYS A 173 2.47 5.72 -10.54
CA LYS A 173 1.94 6.27 -9.28
C LYS A 173 1.02 7.46 -9.53
N HIS A 174 1.43 8.39 -10.39
CA HIS A 174 0.60 9.52 -10.80
C HIS A 174 -0.65 9.06 -11.57
N LEU A 175 -0.51 8.10 -12.49
CA LEU A 175 -1.65 7.48 -13.17
C LEU A 175 -2.65 6.87 -12.17
N ILE A 176 -2.17 6.07 -11.21
CA ILE A 176 -3.04 5.47 -10.18
C ILE A 176 -3.72 6.55 -9.35
N CYS A 177 -3.01 7.62 -8.98
CA CYS A 177 -3.58 8.73 -8.23
C CYS A 177 -4.75 9.37 -8.97
N ARG A 178 -4.55 9.73 -10.25
CA ARG A 178 -5.61 10.32 -11.10
C ARG A 178 -6.77 9.34 -11.28
N ALA A 179 -6.47 8.08 -11.60
CA ALA A 179 -7.50 7.07 -11.85
C ALA A 179 -8.34 6.75 -10.60
N CYS A 180 -7.71 6.63 -9.43
CA CYS A 180 -8.42 6.41 -8.17
C CYS A 180 -9.23 7.63 -7.75
N HIS A 181 -8.74 8.84 -8.03
CA HIS A 181 -9.51 10.06 -7.82
C HIS A 181 -10.80 10.06 -8.66
N THR A 182 -10.67 9.87 -9.98
CA THR A 182 -11.83 9.81 -10.90
C THR A 182 -12.81 8.70 -10.53
N ALA A 183 -12.33 7.54 -10.12
CA ALA A 183 -13.17 6.40 -9.73
C ALA A 183 -13.67 6.47 -8.27
N MET A 184 -13.28 7.50 -7.52
CA MET A 184 -13.54 7.66 -6.08
C MET A 184 -13.18 6.41 -5.26
N LYS A 185 -12.02 5.81 -5.56
CA LYS A 185 -11.55 4.60 -4.90
C LYS A 185 -10.50 4.91 -3.83
N PRO A 186 -10.70 4.46 -2.58
CA PRO A 186 -9.68 4.55 -1.56
C PRO A 186 -8.48 3.69 -1.96
N TRP A 187 -7.27 4.18 -1.66
CA TRP A 187 -6.07 3.48 -2.06
C TRP A 187 -4.89 3.76 -1.15
N SER A 188 -3.90 2.86 -1.16
CA SER A 188 -2.65 3.04 -0.44
C SER A 188 -1.49 3.16 -1.43
N HIS A 189 -0.79 4.29 -1.35
CA HIS A 189 0.47 4.54 -2.06
C HIS A 189 1.65 3.97 -1.27
N ALA A 190 2.67 3.48 -1.96
CA ALA A 190 3.96 3.20 -1.36
C ALA A 190 5.13 3.52 -2.30
N GLY A 191 6.30 3.78 -1.72
CA GLY A 191 7.57 3.92 -2.43
C GLY A 191 8.72 3.38 -1.60
N ILE A 192 9.75 2.82 -2.24
CA ILE A 192 10.95 2.30 -1.59
C ILE A 192 12.18 2.66 -2.41
N SER A 193 13.29 2.95 -1.73
CA SER A 193 14.60 3.18 -2.35
C SER A 193 15.70 2.94 -1.31
N ASP A 194 16.80 2.29 -1.70
CA ASP A 194 17.91 1.96 -0.80
C ASP A 194 17.44 1.26 0.51
N PHE A 195 17.46 1.99 1.62
CA PHE A 195 17.02 1.56 2.96
C PHE A 195 15.78 2.30 3.46
N HIS A 196 15.13 3.10 2.59
CA HIS A 196 14.01 3.97 2.92
C HIS A 196 12.72 3.48 2.29
N GLY A 197 11.68 3.39 3.09
CA GLY A 197 10.32 3.10 2.65
C GLY A 197 9.36 4.19 3.05
N GLN A 198 8.29 4.36 2.28
CA GLN A 198 7.22 5.30 2.59
C GLN A 198 5.86 4.78 2.15
N THR A 199 4.81 5.17 2.85
CA THR A 199 3.42 4.85 2.49
C THR A 199 2.43 5.85 3.08
N MET A 200 1.31 6.02 2.39
CA MET A 200 0.16 6.80 2.86
C MET A 200 -1.13 6.21 2.30
N THR A 201 -2.25 6.49 2.96
CA THR A 201 -3.59 6.11 2.52
C THR A 201 -4.32 7.34 2.03
N ILE A 202 -4.99 7.25 0.88
CA ILE A 202 -5.72 8.34 0.25
C ILE A 202 -7.19 7.95 0.18
N ILE A 203 -8.06 8.84 0.67
CA ILE A 203 -9.51 8.77 0.46
C ILE A 203 -9.89 9.93 -0.47
N PRO A 204 -10.13 9.64 -1.77
CA PRO A 204 -10.47 10.67 -2.75
C PRO A 204 -11.59 11.61 -2.30
N GLY A 205 -11.44 12.89 -2.61
CA GLY A 205 -12.39 13.96 -2.23
C GLY A 205 -12.32 14.39 -0.76
N GLN A 206 -11.60 13.67 0.10
CA GLN A 206 -11.57 13.93 1.54
C GLN A 206 -10.17 14.24 2.08
N THR A 207 -9.13 13.58 1.58
CA THR A 207 -7.75 13.70 2.10
C THR A 207 -6.80 14.27 1.05
N ALA A 208 -5.58 14.62 1.46
CA ALA A 208 -4.49 14.91 0.53
C ALA A 208 -4.23 13.71 -0.40
N CYS A 209 -3.92 13.99 -1.67
CA CYS A 209 -3.52 12.98 -2.64
C CYS A 209 -2.00 13.01 -2.91
N LEU A 210 -1.52 12.11 -3.77
CA LEU A 210 -0.10 12.02 -4.14
C LEU A 210 0.41 13.35 -4.75
N HIS A 211 -0.38 14.00 -5.61
CA HIS A 211 -0.02 15.27 -6.25
C HIS A 211 0.01 16.46 -5.29
N CYS A 212 -0.50 16.33 -4.05
CA CYS A 212 -0.28 17.34 -3.02
C CYS A 212 1.14 17.29 -2.44
N LEU A 213 1.87 16.20 -2.66
CA LEU A 213 3.19 15.93 -2.07
C LEU A 213 4.31 15.93 -3.10
N PHE A 214 4.05 15.33 -4.26
CA PHE A 214 5.06 15.07 -5.28
C PHE A 214 4.61 15.74 -6.58
N ASP A 215 5.42 16.65 -7.08
CA ASP A 215 5.24 17.25 -8.40
C ASP A 215 5.72 16.26 -9.46
N GLU A 216 4.85 15.93 -10.41
CA GLU A 216 5.15 15.04 -11.53
C GLU A 216 6.30 15.58 -12.40
N ASN A 217 6.48 16.91 -12.46
CA ASN A 217 7.49 17.58 -13.29
C ASN A 217 8.87 17.65 -12.64
N GLU A 218 8.97 17.50 -11.30
CA GLU A 218 10.24 17.57 -10.57
C GLU A 218 10.99 16.22 -10.56
N MET A 219 10.41 15.19 -11.17
CA MET A 219 10.89 13.80 -11.08
C MET A 219 11.83 13.44 -12.23
N THR A 220 12.97 14.14 -12.32
CA THR A 220 14.01 13.89 -13.33
C THR A 220 15.25 13.30 -12.69
N SER A 221 15.29 11.99 -12.45
CA SER A 221 16.57 11.32 -12.20
C SER A 221 16.79 10.22 -13.22
N ASP A 222 17.74 10.45 -14.14
CA ASP A 222 18.24 9.47 -15.10
C ASP A 222 19.12 8.39 -14.46
N GLU A 223 19.31 8.41 -13.13
CA GLU A 223 20.08 7.41 -12.41
C GLU A 223 19.30 6.11 -12.29
N ALA A 224 19.94 4.99 -12.68
CA ALA A 224 19.39 3.67 -12.49
C ALA A 224 19.05 3.48 -11.00
N PRO A 225 17.81 3.12 -10.64
CA PRO A 225 17.41 3.01 -9.25
C PRO A 225 18.26 1.96 -8.53
N ARG A 226 18.94 2.36 -7.46
CA ARG A 226 19.62 1.42 -6.57
C ARG A 226 18.58 0.49 -5.95
N GLY A 227 18.84 -0.81 -6.04
CA GLY A 227 17.91 -1.82 -5.55
C GLY A 227 17.71 -1.71 -4.03
N PRO A 228 16.48 -1.83 -3.52
CA PRO A 228 16.23 -1.75 -2.08
C PRO A 228 16.75 -2.97 -1.34
N LEU A 229 17.03 -2.82 -0.04
CA LEU A 229 17.20 -3.95 0.88
C LEU A 229 15.99 -4.90 0.76
N GLY A 230 16.21 -6.19 0.45
CA GLY A 230 15.11 -7.09 0.06
C GLY A 230 13.95 -7.22 1.06
N ALA A 231 14.22 -7.11 2.36
CA ALA A 231 13.20 -7.18 3.41
C ALA A 231 12.36 -5.88 3.56
N LEU A 232 12.86 -4.74 3.07
CA LEU A 232 12.19 -3.43 3.17
C LEU A 232 10.79 -3.41 2.50
N PRO A 233 10.63 -3.88 1.24
CA PRO A 233 9.30 -4.03 0.65
C PRO A 233 8.37 -4.91 1.49
N GLY A 234 8.91 -5.93 2.17
CA GLY A 234 8.20 -6.78 3.13
C GLY A 234 7.46 -5.98 4.20
N VAL A 235 8.16 -5.01 4.82
CA VAL A 235 7.60 -4.14 5.85
C VAL A 235 6.53 -3.21 5.28
N ILE A 236 6.86 -2.50 4.19
CA ILE A 236 5.97 -1.47 3.63
C ILE A 236 4.71 -2.10 3.03
N GLY A 237 4.81 -3.18 2.26
CA GLY A 237 3.65 -3.86 1.68
C GLY A 237 2.75 -4.50 2.74
N SER A 238 3.30 -4.95 3.88
CA SER A 238 2.49 -5.39 5.02
C SER A 238 1.69 -4.22 5.62
N ILE A 239 2.28 -3.03 5.70
CA ILE A 239 1.55 -1.82 6.14
C ILE A 239 0.42 -1.49 5.16
N GLN A 240 0.64 -1.59 3.84
CA GLN A 240 -0.43 -1.37 2.86
C GLN A 240 -1.61 -2.35 3.04
N ALA A 241 -1.34 -3.63 3.33
CA ALA A 241 -2.39 -4.60 3.64
C ALA A 241 -3.15 -4.25 4.93
N ILE A 242 -2.45 -3.79 5.97
CA ILE A 242 -3.07 -3.31 7.22
C ILE A 242 -3.99 -2.11 6.93
N GLU A 243 -3.55 -1.15 6.12
CA GLU A 243 -4.36 0.01 5.73
C GLU A 243 -5.61 -0.39 4.95
N ALA A 244 -5.49 -1.34 4.02
CA ALA A 244 -6.63 -1.88 3.28
C ALA A 244 -7.65 -2.53 4.23
N ILE A 245 -7.20 -3.41 5.12
CA ILE A 245 -8.08 -4.10 6.10
C ILE A 245 -8.78 -3.07 7.01
N LYS A 246 -8.03 -2.11 7.56
CA LYS A 246 -8.62 -1.05 8.40
C LYS A 246 -9.65 -0.22 7.63
N CYS A 247 -9.34 0.16 6.40
CA CYS A 247 -10.24 0.95 5.55
C CYS A 247 -11.52 0.17 5.25
N LEU A 248 -11.40 -1.11 4.87
CA LEU A 248 -12.54 -1.97 4.55
C LEU A 248 -13.40 -2.23 5.78
N LEU A 249 -12.81 -2.47 6.95
CA LEU A 249 -13.56 -2.71 8.19
C LEU A 249 -14.12 -1.43 8.81
N GLY A 250 -13.45 -0.31 8.57
CA GLY A 250 -13.83 0.96 9.14
C GLY A 250 -13.28 1.21 10.55
N ILE A 251 -12.12 0.64 10.85
CA ILE A 251 -11.56 0.60 12.20
C ILE A 251 -10.21 1.31 12.29
N GLY A 252 -9.90 1.84 13.48
CA GLY A 252 -8.64 2.53 13.75
C GLY A 252 -8.46 3.81 12.94
N ASP A 253 -7.23 4.34 12.97
CA ASP A 253 -6.85 5.54 12.21
C ASP A 253 -6.05 5.14 10.97
N LEU A 254 -6.48 5.61 9.79
CA LEU A 254 -5.75 5.41 8.53
C LEU A 254 -4.54 6.35 8.44
N LEU A 255 -3.58 6.02 7.57
CA LEU A 255 -2.46 6.88 7.17
C LEU A 255 -2.89 7.99 6.20
N THR A 256 -4.03 8.61 6.46
CA THR A 256 -4.54 9.76 5.71
C THR A 256 -3.91 11.05 6.22
N ASP A 257 -3.63 12.00 5.31
CA ASP A 257 -2.99 13.28 5.62
C ASP A 257 -1.65 13.12 6.39
N ALA A 258 -1.00 11.98 6.21
CA ALA A 258 0.28 11.66 6.82
C ALA A 258 1.08 10.69 5.94
N LEU A 259 2.31 11.07 5.57
CA LEU A 259 3.27 10.18 4.96
C LEU A 259 4.04 9.46 6.06
N LEU A 260 3.86 8.15 6.17
CA LEU A 260 4.70 7.32 7.02
C LEU A 260 6.01 7.06 6.29
N THR A 261 7.14 7.41 6.90
CA THR A 261 8.47 7.07 6.41
C THR A 261 9.16 6.10 7.36
N PHE A 262 9.96 5.20 6.79
CA PHE A 262 10.72 4.17 7.48
C PHE A 262 12.17 4.17 6.99
N ASP A 263 13.12 4.32 7.90
CA ASP A 263 14.55 4.12 7.66
C ASP A 263 14.98 2.81 8.30
N ALA A 264 15.36 1.83 7.47
CA ALA A 264 15.74 0.49 7.89
C ALA A 264 17.12 0.41 8.55
N LEU A 265 18.02 1.38 8.33
CA LEU A 265 19.33 1.40 9.00
C LEU A 265 19.20 1.82 10.45
N THR A 266 18.33 2.79 10.72
CA THR A 266 18.12 3.33 12.07
C THR A 266 16.90 2.74 12.78
N MET A 267 16.11 1.91 12.08
CA MET A 267 14.82 1.38 12.53
C MET A 267 13.84 2.48 12.97
N SER A 268 13.89 3.63 12.29
CA SER A 268 13.09 4.81 12.64
C SER A 268 11.83 4.90 11.79
N PHE A 269 10.67 5.03 12.44
CA PHE A 269 9.39 5.37 11.81
C PHE A 269 9.01 6.82 12.12
N ARG A 270 8.60 7.58 11.10
CA ARG A 270 8.13 8.96 11.26
C ARG A 270 6.85 9.18 10.48
N LYS A 271 5.85 9.81 11.09
CA LYS A 271 4.67 10.33 10.37
C LYS A 271 4.90 11.80 10.07
N VAL A 272 4.99 12.14 8.80
CA VAL A 272 5.09 13.52 8.31
C VAL A 272 3.70 13.97 7.92
N ALA A 273 3.18 15.02 8.57
CA ALA A 273 1.85 15.54 8.27
C ALA A 273 1.80 16.13 6.86
N VAL A 274 0.70 15.87 6.17
CA VAL A 274 0.44 16.30 4.80
C VAL A 274 -0.86 17.10 4.80
N ARG A 275 -0.92 18.15 3.99
CA ARG A 275 -2.14 18.94 3.84
C ARG A 275 -2.64 18.82 2.41
N ARG A 276 -3.95 18.67 2.26
CA ARG A 276 -4.60 18.78 0.95
C ARG A 276 -4.36 20.19 0.42
N ASN A 277 -3.90 20.28 -0.81
CA ASN A 277 -3.72 21.54 -1.53
C ASN A 277 -5.00 21.86 -2.32
N ALA A 278 -5.60 23.03 -2.09
CA ALA A 278 -6.80 23.50 -2.78
C ALA A 278 -6.54 23.83 -4.26
N GLU A 279 -5.29 24.01 -4.65
CA GLU A 279 -4.87 24.25 -6.04
C GLU A 279 -4.30 22.97 -6.70
N CYS A 280 -4.48 21.80 -6.08
CA CYS A 280 -3.99 20.55 -6.63
C CYS A 280 -4.74 20.20 -7.93
N GLU A 281 -4.02 19.98 -9.02
CA GLU A 281 -4.61 19.60 -10.32
C GLU A 281 -5.44 18.30 -10.30
N VAL A 282 -5.27 17.45 -9.28
CA VAL A 282 -6.04 16.20 -9.14
C VAL A 282 -7.16 16.32 -8.12
N CYS A 283 -6.94 16.98 -6.98
CA CYS A 283 -7.90 16.95 -5.87
C CYS A 283 -8.24 18.32 -5.26
N GLY A 284 -7.85 19.41 -5.93
CA GLY A 284 -8.22 20.78 -5.58
C GLY A 284 -9.72 20.98 -5.57
#